data_AF-A0A965MA09-F1
#
_entry.id   AF-A0A965MA09-F1
#
_cell.length_a   1.000
_cell.length_b   1.000
_cell.length_c   1.000
_cell.angle_alpha   90.00
_cell.angle_beta   90.00
_cell.angle_gamma   90.00
#
_symmetry.space_group_name_H-M   'P 1'
#
loop_
_entity.id
_entity.type
_entity.pdbx_description
1 polymer ?
#
loop_
_entity_poly.entity_id
_entity_poly.type
_entity_poly.pdbx_seq_one_letter_code
_entity_poly.pdbx_strand_id
1 'polypeptide(L)'
;SGFSPRAWGSKGVFLGSDHPKERWVQEVRRALGEWPQQPHLLQKFAQPVSLTHPVWSEERGEMIEGKWRLRLCPYYLVTGEKVELKGALATLCPTDKKMIHGMEDGVLIPVGTRERPDEGP
;
A
#
# COMPACT_ATOMS: atom_id res chain seq x y z
N SER A 1 8.51 -0.26 -8.54
CA SER A 1 9.57 0.02 -9.53
C SER A 1 10.23 -1.30 -9.89
N GLY A 2 10.31 -1.66 -11.17
CA GLY A 2 10.86 -2.95 -11.63
C GLY A 2 12.38 -2.95 -11.80
N PHE A 3 13.07 -1.87 -11.46
CA PHE A 3 14.47 -1.64 -11.84
C PHE A 3 15.50 -2.29 -10.89
N SER A 4 15.08 -2.79 -9.73
CA SER A 4 15.96 -3.50 -8.80
C SER A 4 15.43 -4.90 -8.53
N PRO A 5 16.29 -5.94 -8.51
CA PRO A 5 15.91 -7.28 -8.07
C PRO A 5 15.31 -7.32 -6.65
N ARG A 6 15.62 -6.31 -5.81
CA ARG A 6 15.07 -6.14 -4.45
C ARG A 6 13.69 -5.47 -4.40
N ALA A 7 13.23 -4.89 -5.50
CA ALA A 7 11.98 -4.13 -5.53
C ALA A 7 10.72 -5.01 -5.66
N TRP A 8 10.88 -6.25 -6.13
CA TRP A 8 9.77 -7.20 -6.20
C TRP A 8 9.47 -7.83 -4.83
N GLY A 9 8.19 -7.95 -4.48
CA GLY A 9 7.75 -8.67 -3.29
C GLY A 9 8.21 -8.06 -1.96
N SER A 10 8.40 -6.73 -1.88
CA SER A 10 8.83 -6.03 -0.67
C SER A 10 10.16 -6.49 -0.06
N LYS A 11 11.02 -7.18 -0.82
CA LYS A 11 12.33 -7.69 -0.35
C LYS A 11 13.32 -6.60 0.07
N GLY A 12 13.09 -5.36 -0.36
CA GLY A 12 13.86 -4.18 0.05
C GLY A 12 13.24 -3.37 1.18
N VAL A 13 12.14 -3.82 1.79
CA VAL A 13 11.44 -3.11 2.87
C VAL A 13 11.75 -3.77 4.20
N PHE A 14 12.26 -2.99 5.16
CA PHE A 14 12.53 -3.43 6.52
C PHE A 14 11.68 -2.61 7.49
N LEU A 15 10.91 -3.29 8.34
CA LEU A 15 10.11 -2.65 9.38
C LEU A 15 10.83 -2.78 10.72
N GLY A 16 11.22 -1.65 11.31
CA GLY A 16 11.99 -1.64 12.56
C GLY A 16 11.32 -2.37 13.73
N SER A 17 9.97 -2.35 13.81
CA SER A 17 9.23 -3.07 14.86
C SER A 17 9.24 -4.59 14.70
N ASP A 18 9.60 -5.12 13.52
CA ASP A 18 9.61 -6.55 13.24
C ASP A 18 10.99 -7.20 13.50
N HIS A 19 11.95 -6.39 13.97
CA HIS A 19 13.33 -6.83 14.16
C HIS A 19 13.88 -6.46 15.54
N PRO A 20 14.73 -7.33 16.14
CA PRO A 20 15.55 -6.93 17.27
C PRO A 20 16.40 -5.71 16.94
N LYS A 21 16.71 -4.91 17.97
CA LYS A 21 17.48 -3.66 17.83
C LYS A 21 18.80 -3.89 17.09
N GLU A 22 19.50 -4.96 17.39
CA GLU A 22 20.81 -5.30 16.81
C GLU A 22 20.70 -5.49 15.30
N ARG A 23 19.65 -6.22 14.86
CA ARG A 23 19.36 -6.43 13.45
C ARG A 23 18.96 -5.12 12.78
N TRP A 24 18.11 -4.31 13.41
CA TRP A 24 17.73 -3.00 12.87
C TRP A 24 18.95 -2.07 12.67
N VAL A 25 19.87 -2.02 13.64
CA VAL A 25 21.10 -1.23 13.53
C VAL A 25 21.98 -1.71 12.38
N GLN A 26 22.10 -3.03 12.18
CA GLN A 26 22.83 -3.60 11.05
C GLN A 26 22.22 -3.18 9.70
N GLU A 27 20.89 -3.22 9.59
CA GLU A 27 20.17 -2.79 8.38
C GLU A 27 20.40 -1.31 8.06
N VAL A 28 20.35 -0.43 9.08
CA VAL A 28 20.63 1.01 8.92
C VAL A 28 22.09 1.25 8.51
N ARG A 29 23.05 0.55 9.12
CA ARG A 29 24.47 0.66 8.74
C ARG A 29 24.70 0.22 7.30
N ARG A 30 24.07 -0.88 6.87
CA ARG A 30 24.13 -1.34 5.48
C ARG A 30 23.57 -0.29 4.53
N ALA A 31 22.41 0.28 4.84
CA ALA A 31 21.78 1.31 4.03
C ALA A 31 22.64 2.57 3.85
N LEU A 32 23.33 3.01 4.92
CA LEU A 32 24.27 4.13 4.85
C LEU A 32 25.50 3.81 3.99
N GLY A 33 26.04 2.58 4.11
CA GLY A 33 27.18 2.14 3.29
C GLY A 33 26.85 2.00 1.80
N GLU A 34 25.62 1.62 1.47
CA GLU A 34 25.14 1.47 0.08
C GLU A 34 24.76 2.81 -0.59
N TRP A 35 24.70 3.92 0.15
CA TRP A 35 24.20 5.22 -0.33
C TRP A 35 24.72 5.65 -1.72
N PRO A 36 26.02 5.54 -2.06
CA PRO A 36 26.51 6.05 -3.33
C PRO A 36 26.03 5.26 -4.56
N GLN A 37 25.58 4.02 -4.40
CA GLN A 37 25.14 3.15 -5.51
C GLN A 37 23.67 2.76 -5.42
N GLN A 38 23.14 2.60 -4.21
CA GLN A 38 21.77 2.21 -3.96
C GLN A 38 21.21 2.98 -2.77
N PRO A 39 20.61 4.17 -3.00
CA PRO A 39 20.03 4.96 -1.93
C PRO A 39 18.84 4.25 -1.29
N HIS A 40 18.68 4.45 0.01
CA HIS A 40 17.58 3.93 0.82
C HIS A 40 16.76 5.09 1.36
N LEU A 41 15.46 4.88 1.55
CA LEU A 41 14.56 5.84 2.19
C LEU A 41 14.17 5.33 3.58
N LEU A 42 14.43 6.15 4.61
CA LEU A 42 13.87 5.93 5.95
C LEU A 42 12.65 6.82 6.12
N GLN A 43 11.54 6.23 6.56
CA GLN A 43 10.32 6.95 6.89
C GLN A 43 9.70 6.40 8.17
N LYS A 44 8.87 7.23 8.82
CA LYS A 44 8.02 6.75 9.91
C LYS A 44 7.00 5.77 9.34
N PHE A 45 6.80 4.65 10.02
CA PHE A 45 5.76 3.71 9.66
C PHE A 45 4.38 4.32 9.94
N ALA A 46 3.53 4.38 8.91
CA ALA A 46 2.13 4.74 9.05
C ALA A 46 1.29 3.46 9.04
N GLN A 47 0.45 3.28 10.06
CA GLN A 47 -0.41 2.10 10.12
C GLN A 47 -1.42 2.14 8.95
N PRO A 48 -1.60 1.01 8.21
CA PRO A 48 -2.62 0.94 7.18
C PRO A 48 -4.01 1.16 7.74
N VAL A 49 -4.83 1.93 7.02
CA VAL A 49 -6.25 2.09 7.35
C VAL A 49 -6.96 0.76 7.11
N SER A 50 -7.82 0.38 8.06
CA SER A 50 -8.73 -0.75 7.89
C SER A 50 -10.16 -0.26 7.80
N LEU A 51 -10.97 -0.96 7.01
CA LEU A 51 -12.38 -0.68 6.82
C LEU A 51 -13.20 -1.97 6.75
N THR A 52 -14.49 -1.85 6.96
CA THR A 52 -15.45 -2.92 6.73
C THR A 52 -16.04 -2.76 5.34
N HIS A 53 -16.00 -3.82 4.54
CA HIS A 53 -16.57 -3.83 3.19
C HIS A 53 -16.96 -5.25 2.79
N PRO A 54 -18.13 -5.43 2.15
CA PRO A 54 -18.54 -6.75 1.69
C PRO A 54 -17.73 -7.16 0.44
N VAL A 55 -17.34 -8.42 0.36
CA VAL A 55 -16.70 -9.00 -0.83
C VAL A 55 -17.42 -10.27 -1.25
N TRP A 56 -17.38 -10.58 -2.54
CA TRP A 56 -18.00 -11.80 -3.06
C TRP A 56 -17.27 -13.04 -2.53
N SER A 57 -18.02 -14.01 -2.02
CA SER A 57 -17.52 -15.34 -1.64
C SER A 57 -18.01 -16.37 -2.64
N GLU A 58 -17.07 -17.01 -3.35
CA GLU A 58 -17.42 -18.12 -4.24
C GLU A 58 -17.97 -19.33 -3.50
N GLU A 59 -17.47 -19.60 -2.28
CA GLU A 59 -17.92 -20.72 -1.44
C GLU A 59 -19.39 -20.59 -1.04
N ARG A 60 -19.82 -19.38 -0.69
CA ARG A 60 -21.20 -19.13 -0.24
C ARG A 60 -22.13 -18.62 -1.33
N GLY A 61 -21.58 -18.19 -2.47
CA GLY A 61 -22.36 -17.60 -3.56
C GLY A 61 -23.04 -16.29 -3.16
N GLU A 62 -22.48 -15.54 -2.21
CA GLU A 62 -23.05 -14.28 -1.70
C GLU A 62 -21.96 -13.27 -1.33
N MET A 63 -22.37 -12.01 -1.14
CA MET A 63 -21.52 -10.96 -0.60
C MET A 63 -21.40 -11.12 0.93
N ILE A 64 -20.18 -11.23 1.44
CA ILE A 64 -19.91 -11.38 2.88
C ILE A 64 -19.16 -10.16 3.38
N GLU A 65 -19.66 -9.58 4.48
CA GLU A 65 -18.95 -8.52 5.19
C GLU A 65 -17.59 -8.98 5.71
N GLY A 66 -16.56 -8.17 5.48
CA GLY A 66 -15.21 -8.46 5.92
C GLY A 66 -14.49 -7.21 6.40
N LYS A 67 -13.51 -7.39 7.28
CA LYS A 67 -12.59 -6.33 7.70
C LYS A 67 -11.30 -6.43 6.90
N TRP A 68 -10.97 -5.35 6.22
CA TRP A 68 -9.88 -5.30 5.24
C TRP A 68 -8.92 -4.17 5.54
N ARG A 69 -7.63 -4.37 5.26
CA ARG A 69 -6.69 -3.25 5.12
C ARG A 69 -6.79 -2.69 3.71
N LEU A 70 -6.90 -1.37 3.61
CA LEU A 70 -7.04 -0.67 2.34
C LEU A 70 -5.67 -0.15 1.87
N ARG A 71 -5.32 -0.45 0.62
CA ARG A 71 -4.30 0.28 -0.14
C ARG A 71 -4.98 1.02 -1.28
N LEU A 72 -4.74 2.32 -1.39
CA LEU A 72 -5.18 3.13 -2.52
C LEU A 72 -4.01 3.42 -3.46
N CYS A 73 -4.22 3.17 -4.76
CA CYS A 73 -3.32 3.56 -5.82
C CYS A 73 -4.03 4.62 -6.69
N PRO A 74 -3.88 5.92 -6.36
CA PRO A 74 -4.57 6.99 -7.07
C PRO A 74 -4.05 7.17 -8.51
N TYR A 75 -4.97 7.51 -9.42
CA TYR A 75 -4.68 7.85 -10.81
C TYR A 75 -4.87 9.35 -11.01
N TYR A 76 -3.75 10.05 -11.18
CA TYR A 76 -3.72 11.45 -11.55
C TYR A 76 -3.48 11.57 -13.06
N LEU A 77 -4.34 12.32 -13.75
CA LEU A 77 -4.20 12.64 -15.17
C LEU A 77 -3.83 14.10 -15.34
N VAL A 78 -2.99 14.38 -16.33
CA VAL A 78 -2.57 15.74 -16.68
C VAL A 78 -3.35 16.19 -17.92
N THR A 79 -4.06 17.31 -17.82
CA THR A 79 -4.76 17.95 -18.95
C THR A 79 -4.32 19.39 -19.06
N GLY A 80 -3.56 19.73 -20.10
CA GLY A 80 -2.86 21.00 -20.19
C GLY A 80 -1.88 21.16 -19.02
N GLU A 81 -2.02 22.24 -18.26
CA GLU A 81 -1.20 22.54 -17.06
C GLU A 81 -1.84 22.04 -15.75
N LYS A 82 -2.98 21.34 -15.82
CA LYS A 82 -3.72 20.87 -14.63
C LYS A 82 -3.46 19.40 -14.36
N VAL A 83 -3.24 19.06 -13.09
CA VAL A 83 -3.18 17.68 -12.59
C VAL A 83 -4.47 17.39 -11.83
N GLU A 84 -5.20 16.36 -12.26
CA GLU A 84 -6.51 16.00 -11.70
C GLU A 84 -6.53 14.54 -11.24
N LEU A 85 -7.06 14.30 -10.03
CA LEU A 85 -7.36 12.95 -9.56
C LEU A 85 -8.63 12.45 -10.27
N LYS A 86 -8.54 11.34 -10.99
CA LYS A 86 -9.69 10.74 -11.71
C LYS A 86 -10.25 9.48 -11.05
N GLY A 87 -9.57 8.99 -10.01
CA GLY A 87 -9.99 7.82 -9.25
C GLY A 87 -8.80 7.12 -8.62
N ALA A 88 -9.01 5.93 -8.11
CA ALA A 88 -7.96 5.07 -7.61
C ALA A 88 -8.30 3.59 -7.84
N LEU A 89 -7.27 2.74 -7.82
CA LEU A 89 -7.46 1.33 -7.57
C LEU A 89 -7.38 1.09 -6.06
N ALA A 90 -8.47 0.63 -5.47
CA ALA A 90 -8.49 0.12 -4.12
C ALA A 90 -8.08 -1.36 -4.13
N THR A 91 -7.14 -1.72 -3.26
CA THR A 91 -6.79 -3.11 -2.98
C THR A 91 -7.15 -3.40 -1.52
N LEU A 92 -8.12 -4.28 -1.32
CA LEU A 92 -8.48 -4.79 0.00
C LEU A 92 -7.64 -6.02 0.31
N CYS A 93 -7.00 -6.00 1.47
CA CYS A 93 -6.06 -7.02 1.91
C CYS A 93 -6.58 -7.63 3.23
N PRO A 94 -6.59 -8.96 3.38
CA PRO A 94 -6.96 -9.58 4.65
C PRO A 94 -6.15 -9.03 5.83
N THR A 95 -6.81 -8.82 6.97
CA THR A 95 -6.21 -8.14 8.12
C THR A 95 -5.21 -8.98 8.91
N ASP A 96 -5.14 -10.28 8.65
CA ASP A 96 -4.20 -11.25 9.22
C ASP A 96 -2.83 -11.26 8.51
N LYS A 97 -2.74 -10.74 7.27
CA LYS A 97 -1.49 -10.75 6.47
C LYS A 97 -0.57 -9.59 6.82
N LYS A 98 0.62 -9.82 7.40
CA LYS A 98 1.50 -8.72 7.87
C LYS A 98 2.05 -7.80 6.76
N MET A 99 2.29 -8.31 5.55
CA MET A 99 2.84 -7.55 4.42
C MET A 99 1.95 -7.68 3.17
N ILE A 100 1.70 -6.57 2.49
CA ILE A 100 0.89 -6.49 1.26
C ILE A 100 1.80 -6.77 0.06
N HIS A 101 2.17 -8.04 -0.18
CA HIS A 101 2.81 -8.45 -1.44
C HIS A 101 2.36 -9.85 -1.86
N GLY A 102 2.05 -10.05 -3.15
CA GLY A 102 1.73 -11.36 -3.72
C GLY A 102 0.56 -12.10 -3.05
N MET A 103 -0.55 -11.40 -2.77
CA MET A 103 -1.71 -12.01 -2.13
C MET A 103 -2.68 -12.52 -3.20
N GLU A 104 -2.98 -13.83 -3.17
CA GLU A 104 -4.06 -14.43 -3.96
C GLU A 104 -5.43 -13.93 -3.46
N ASP A 105 -5.55 -13.68 -2.16
CA ASP A 105 -6.80 -13.25 -1.50
C ASP A 105 -7.07 -11.73 -1.60
N GLY A 106 -6.32 -11.01 -2.42
CA GLY A 106 -6.46 -9.55 -2.56
C GLY A 106 -7.66 -9.20 -3.44
N VAL A 107 -8.55 -8.33 -2.95
CA VAL A 107 -9.70 -7.85 -3.75
C VAL A 107 -9.37 -6.51 -4.39
N LEU A 108 -9.56 -6.42 -5.71
CA LEU A 108 -9.31 -5.22 -6.51
C LEU A 108 -10.62 -4.53 -6.85
N ILE A 109 -10.75 -3.26 -6.46
CA ILE A 109 -11.98 -2.49 -6.62
C ILE A 109 -11.64 -1.14 -7.27
N PRO A 110 -12.22 -0.81 -8.43
CA PRO A 110 -12.10 0.54 -8.98
C PRO A 110 -12.92 1.50 -8.11
N VAL A 111 -12.32 2.63 -7.72
CA VAL A 111 -13.01 3.67 -6.95
C VAL A 111 -12.91 5.02 -7.65
N GLY A 112 -14.04 5.72 -7.73
CA GLY A 112 -14.13 7.07 -8.27
C GLY A 112 -13.85 8.14 -7.21
N THR A 113 -13.56 9.35 -7.67
CA THR A 113 -13.64 10.53 -6.79
C THR A 113 -15.11 10.90 -6.60
N ARG A 114 -15.50 11.21 -5.37
CA ARG A 114 -16.76 11.90 -5.12
C ARG A 114 -16.45 13.39 -5.10
N GLU A 115 -17.19 14.19 -5.86
CA GLU A 115 -17.18 15.63 -5.62
C GLU A 115 -17.60 15.84 -4.16
N ARG A 116 -16.79 16.58 -3.40
CA ARG A 116 -17.28 17.07 -2.11
C ARG A 116 -18.45 17.99 -2.45
N PRO A 117 -19.64 17.82 -1.84
CA PRO A 117 -20.66 18.84 -1.93
C PRO A 117 -20.01 20.17 -1.53
N ASP A 118 -20.30 21.26 -2.24
CA ASP A 118 -19.88 22.59 -1.83
C ASP A 118 -20.32 22.81 -0.37
N GLU A 119 -19.37 22.72 0.55
CA GLU A 119 -19.51 23.34 1.86
C GLU A 119 -19.39 24.83 1.56
N GLY A 120 -20.54 25.45 1.26
CA GLY A 120 -20.68 26.88 1.12
C GLY A 120 -20.12 27.62 2.36
N PRO A 121 -19.88 28.93 2.23
CA PRO A 121 -19.21 29.72 3.26
C PRO A 121 -19.92 29.68 4.63
#